data_AF-A0A5C8LKR6-F1
#
_entry.id   AF-A0A5C8LKR6-F1
#
_cell.length_a   1.000
_cell.length_b   1.000
_cell.length_c   1.000
_cell.angle_alpha   90.00
_cell.angle_beta   90.00
_cell.angle_gamma   90.00
#
_symmetry.space_group_name_H-M   'P 1'
#
loop_
_entity.id
_entity.type
_entity.pdbx_description
1 polymer ?
#
loop_
_entity_poly.entity_id
_entity_poly.type
_entity_poly.pdbx_seq_one_letter_code
_entity_poly.pdbx_strand_id
1 'polypeptide(L)'
;MKNIIGKIRTIKESKKLVSEMGRKLQGINRSEEQLIPYINKPGIVISFDDSFRINHWYDYGIGKKQGYKDLFGFFDVKVTFNINAYHHYENQRELNQSEIDMLLELQANGHEIAHHGYRHRNAVEYSKTHGLNFWIENDIIPLFEWMEQQKHSITGEHFKNPVSYAYPGSKYNNETNGALIPRFYKIVRGYIQEDNLISMQHTGFSPSICIDKNVFPNVKLIKPALNYAKLTGKNLVLMCHSILPKKLNWDEFGWGINSKEAGMYRVSPKDIEYIIKEAKKIGLEFYTMAEAAGIATFIDPNLEKAIRNRLHLKNKWIYINDLINIKELDFEGMSISNLAGIEYFINLEKLNLKNNNILDKRLLNKLKNIKELDI
;
A
#
# COMPACT_ATOMS: atom_id res chain seq x y z
N MET A 1 -14.76 -30.82 7.23
CA MET A 1 -15.72 -30.59 6.12
C MET A 1 -16.17 -29.13 5.98
N LYS A 2 -16.67 -28.44 7.03
CA LYS A 2 -17.13 -27.03 6.94
C LYS A 2 -16.09 -26.04 6.38
N ASN A 3 -14.81 -26.18 6.76
CA ASN A 3 -13.73 -25.29 6.32
C ASN A 3 -13.34 -25.48 4.82
N ILE A 4 -13.46 -26.71 4.30
CA ILE A 4 -13.18 -27.03 2.89
C ILE A 4 -14.28 -26.48 1.98
N ILE A 5 -15.55 -26.60 2.39
CA ILE A 5 -16.70 -26.09 1.65
C ILE A 5 -16.68 -24.56 1.58
N GLY A 6 -16.38 -23.89 2.70
CA GLY A 6 -16.21 -22.43 2.73
C GLY A 6 -15.12 -21.96 1.76
N LYS A 7 -13.96 -22.62 1.76
CA LYS A 7 -12.85 -22.32 0.85
C LYS A 7 -13.20 -22.52 -0.64
N ILE A 8 -13.85 -23.62 -0.99
CA ILE A 8 -14.27 -23.89 -2.38
C ILE A 8 -15.23 -22.80 -2.86
N ARG A 9 -16.15 -22.36 -1.99
CA ARG A 9 -17.07 -21.27 -2.27
C ARG A 9 -16.32 -19.97 -2.55
N THR A 10 -15.38 -19.57 -1.68
CA THR A 10 -14.60 -18.34 -1.86
C THR A 10 -13.79 -18.34 -3.16
N ILE A 11 -13.16 -19.47 -3.52
CA ILE A 11 -12.43 -19.60 -4.80
C ILE A 11 -13.38 -19.43 -6.00
N LYS A 12 -14.58 -20.03 -5.94
CA LYS A 12 -15.57 -19.93 -7.02
C LYS A 12 -16.09 -18.50 -7.15
N GLU A 13 -16.32 -17.80 -6.05
CA GLU A 13 -16.76 -16.40 -6.01
C GLU A 13 -15.71 -15.47 -6.64
N SER A 14 -14.44 -15.58 -6.25
CA SER A 14 -13.37 -14.76 -6.82
C SER A 14 -13.14 -15.01 -8.32
N LYS A 15 -13.23 -16.27 -8.76
CA LYS A 15 -13.17 -16.59 -10.20
C LYS A 15 -14.37 -16.04 -10.98
N LYS A 16 -15.58 -16.14 -10.39
CA LYS A 16 -16.80 -15.60 -10.99
C LYS A 16 -16.70 -14.08 -11.13
N LEU A 17 -16.26 -13.38 -10.09
CA LEU A 17 -16.04 -11.93 -10.12
C LEU A 17 -15.12 -11.51 -11.28
N VAL A 18 -13.92 -12.12 -11.37
CA VAL A 18 -12.98 -11.76 -12.44
C VAL A 18 -13.54 -12.10 -13.83
N SER A 19 -14.29 -13.20 -13.96
CA SER A 19 -14.99 -13.52 -15.20
C SER A 19 -16.07 -12.48 -15.54
N GLU A 20 -16.81 -11.97 -14.56
CA GLU A 20 -17.85 -10.94 -14.76
C GLU A 20 -17.25 -9.60 -15.15
N MET A 21 -16.12 -9.20 -14.55
CA MET A 21 -15.34 -8.03 -14.98
C MET A 21 -14.95 -8.15 -16.46
N GLY A 22 -14.55 -9.34 -16.89
CA GLY A 22 -14.26 -9.62 -18.31
C GLY A 22 -15.47 -9.46 -19.24
N ARG A 23 -16.68 -9.81 -18.81
CA ARG A 23 -17.90 -9.65 -19.64
C ARG A 23 -18.32 -8.19 -19.75
N LYS A 24 -18.14 -7.40 -18.68
CA LYS A 24 -18.45 -5.96 -18.65
C LYS A 24 -17.55 -5.11 -19.56
N LEU A 25 -16.51 -5.69 -20.19
CA LEU A 25 -15.67 -5.00 -21.17
C LEU A 25 -16.44 -4.60 -22.44
N GLN A 26 -17.52 -5.31 -22.77
CA GLN A 26 -18.28 -5.06 -24.00
C GLN A 26 -19.12 -3.77 -23.86
N GLY A 27 -18.69 -2.69 -24.53
CA GLY A 27 -19.46 -1.44 -24.64
C GLY A 27 -18.81 -0.19 -24.02
N ILE A 28 -17.60 -0.29 -23.46
CA ILE A 28 -16.88 0.86 -22.91
C ILE A 28 -15.99 1.48 -24.01
N ASN A 29 -16.36 2.65 -24.51
CA ASN A 29 -15.50 3.49 -25.36
C ASN A 29 -14.83 4.56 -24.49
N ARG A 30 -13.50 4.64 -24.53
CA ARG A 30 -12.73 5.65 -23.78
C ARG A 30 -12.35 6.81 -24.70
N SER A 31 -12.49 8.03 -24.21
CA SER A 31 -11.97 9.24 -24.87
C SER A 31 -10.44 9.18 -24.99
N GLU A 32 -9.88 9.82 -26.03
CA GLU A 32 -8.44 9.96 -26.26
C GLU A 32 -7.80 11.02 -25.33
N GLU A 33 -8.15 10.98 -24.04
CA GLU A 33 -7.56 11.87 -23.04
C GLU A 33 -6.12 11.48 -22.72
N GLN A 34 -5.27 12.49 -22.55
CA GLN A 34 -3.91 12.28 -22.05
C GLN A 34 -3.96 11.66 -20.65
N LEU A 35 -3.28 10.53 -20.48
CA LEU A 35 -3.21 9.81 -19.21
C LEU A 35 -2.03 10.27 -18.38
N ILE A 36 -2.32 10.98 -17.30
CA ILE A 36 -1.36 11.56 -16.37
C ILE A 36 -1.39 10.76 -15.06
N PRO A 37 -0.23 10.25 -14.58
CA PRO A 37 -0.14 9.59 -13.28
C PRO A 37 -0.74 10.44 -12.15
N TYR A 38 -1.39 9.80 -11.19
CA TYR A 38 -2.05 10.41 -10.03
C TYR A 38 -3.30 11.27 -10.34
N ILE A 39 -3.58 11.58 -11.61
CA ILE A 39 -4.77 12.34 -12.03
C ILE A 39 -5.85 11.41 -12.59
N ASN A 40 -5.58 10.81 -13.75
CA ASN A 40 -6.57 10.04 -14.53
C ASN A 40 -6.00 8.76 -15.16
N LYS A 41 -4.70 8.47 -14.97
CA LYS A 41 -4.10 7.24 -15.45
C LYS A 41 -4.53 6.07 -14.55
N PRO A 42 -5.18 5.03 -15.10
CA PRO A 42 -5.58 3.87 -14.31
C PRO A 42 -4.36 3.09 -13.82
N GLY A 43 -4.51 2.45 -12.67
CA GLY A 43 -3.45 1.67 -12.08
C GLY A 43 -3.93 0.41 -11.36
N ILE A 44 -2.98 -0.14 -10.63
CA ILE A 44 -3.15 -1.25 -9.71
C ILE A 44 -2.58 -0.85 -8.36
N VAL A 45 -3.28 -1.23 -7.29
CA VAL A 45 -2.80 -1.16 -5.92
C VAL A 45 -2.64 -2.59 -5.43
N ILE A 46 -1.47 -2.93 -4.92
CA ILE A 46 -1.22 -4.25 -4.31
C ILE A 46 -0.91 -4.01 -2.84
N SER A 47 -1.67 -4.65 -1.95
CA SER A 47 -1.45 -4.57 -0.51
C SER A 47 -1.13 -5.92 0.13
N PHE A 48 -0.32 -5.89 1.17
CA PHE A 48 0.11 -7.06 1.94
C PHE A 48 -0.24 -6.89 3.42
N ASP A 49 -0.91 -7.87 4.00
CA ASP A 49 -1.41 -7.81 5.38
C ASP A 49 -0.60 -8.68 6.35
N ASP A 50 -0.61 -8.28 7.63
CA ASP A 50 -0.05 -8.92 8.83
C ASP A 50 1.46 -8.75 9.05
N SER A 51 1.84 -8.12 10.17
CA SER A 51 3.25 -7.82 10.48
C SER A 51 4.14 -9.03 10.73
N PHE A 52 3.59 -10.16 11.15
CA PHE A 52 4.39 -11.39 11.33
C PHE A 52 4.94 -11.94 9.99
N ARG A 53 4.64 -11.28 8.87
CA ARG A 53 5.09 -11.62 7.51
C ARG A 53 6.11 -10.64 6.95
N ILE A 54 6.60 -9.67 7.73
CA ILE A 54 7.59 -8.66 7.31
C ILE A 54 8.78 -9.30 6.61
N ASN A 55 9.35 -10.36 7.19
CA ASN A 55 10.47 -11.09 6.57
C ASN A 55 10.14 -11.61 5.17
N HIS A 56 8.89 -12.02 4.90
CA HIS A 56 8.50 -12.51 3.58
C HIS A 56 8.52 -11.38 2.54
N TRP A 57 8.07 -10.18 2.94
CA TRP A 57 8.07 -8.99 2.09
C TRP A 57 9.50 -8.50 1.84
N TYR A 58 10.31 -8.47 2.88
CA TYR A 58 11.69 -8.02 2.83
C TYR A 58 12.58 -8.98 2.01
N ASP A 59 12.55 -10.27 2.34
CA ASP A 59 13.38 -11.29 1.69
C ASP A 59 13.05 -11.49 0.21
N TYR A 60 11.76 -11.62 -0.11
CA TYR A 60 11.31 -12.06 -1.43
C TYR A 60 10.64 -10.96 -2.24
N GLY A 61 10.12 -9.90 -1.61
CA GLY A 61 9.56 -8.74 -2.28
C GLY A 61 10.66 -7.83 -2.81
N ILE A 62 11.51 -7.31 -1.92
CA ILE A 62 12.66 -6.47 -2.31
C ILE A 62 13.97 -7.25 -2.49
N GLY A 63 13.91 -8.58 -2.49
CA GLY A 63 15.02 -9.43 -2.94
C GLY A 63 16.22 -9.51 -1.99
N LYS A 64 16.01 -9.30 -0.68
CA LYS A 64 17.09 -9.36 0.31
C LYS A 64 17.60 -10.77 0.57
N LYS A 65 16.79 -11.78 0.25
CA LYS A 65 17.22 -13.17 0.30
C LYS A 65 17.98 -13.57 -0.96
N GLN A 66 19.14 -14.20 -0.76
CA GLN A 66 19.99 -14.67 -1.85
C GLN A 66 19.21 -15.50 -2.88
N GLY A 67 19.44 -15.19 -4.16
CA GLY A 67 18.80 -15.87 -5.28
C GLY A 67 17.41 -15.32 -5.66
N TYR A 68 16.93 -14.27 -4.99
CA TYR A 68 15.75 -13.52 -5.39
C TYR A 68 16.14 -12.11 -5.82
N LYS A 69 15.47 -11.61 -6.86
CA LYS A 69 15.61 -10.23 -7.29
C LYS A 69 14.57 -9.37 -6.59
N ASP A 70 14.86 -8.08 -6.52
CA ASP A 70 13.85 -7.08 -6.19
C ASP A 70 12.72 -7.13 -7.24
N LEU A 71 11.51 -7.47 -6.77
CA LEU A 71 10.31 -7.53 -7.61
C LEU A 71 9.76 -6.14 -7.90
N PHE A 72 10.03 -5.19 -7.00
CA PHE A 72 9.37 -3.91 -6.97
C PHE A 72 10.23 -2.82 -7.59
N GLY A 73 11.54 -2.83 -7.33
CA GLY A 73 12.46 -1.81 -7.78
C GLY A 73 12.25 -0.48 -7.06
N PHE A 74 13.32 0.28 -6.91
CA PHE A 74 13.28 1.59 -6.26
C PHE A 74 12.26 2.54 -6.93
N PHE A 75 11.15 2.83 -6.23
CA PHE A 75 10.05 3.68 -6.71
C PHE A 75 9.54 3.32 -8.13
N ASP A 76 9.64 2.06 -8.56
CA ASP A 76 9.12 1.57 -9.85
C ASP A 76 7.73 0.94 -9.66
N VAL A 77 7.64 -0.12 -8.84
CA VAL A 77 6.37 -0.70 -8.41
C VAL A 77 6.15 -0.39 -6.94
N LYS A 78 5.16 0.47 -6.66
CA LYS A 78 4.80 0.83 -5.29
C LYS A 78 3.66 -0.05 -4.79
N VAL A 79 3.76 -0.45 -3.52
CA VAL A 79 2.80 -1.34 -2.85
C VAL A 79 2.53 -0.82 -1.44
N THR A 80 1.52 -1.37 -0.78
CA THR A 80 1.13 -1.02 0.60
C THR A 80 1.31 -2.22 1.54
N PHE A 81 2.03 -2.05 2.64
CA PHE A 81 2.18 -3.05 3.70
C PHE A 81 1.35 -2.62 4.91
N ASN A 82 0.32 -3.40 5.26
CA ASN A 82 -0.59 -3.12 6.35
C ASN A 82 -0.09 -3.83 7.62
N ILE A 83 0.29 -3.06 8.63
CA ILE A 83 0.96 -3.54 9.84
C ILE A 83 0.11 -3.41 11.10
N ASN A 84 0.30 -4.35 12.00
CA ASN A 84 -0.10 -4.33 13.39
C ASN A 84 1.14 -4.41 14.31
N ALA A 85 1.04 -4.05 15.58
CA ALA A 85 2.23 -3.94 16.45
C ALA A 85 2.73 -5.29 17.00
N TYR A 86 1.96 -6.37 16.87
CA TYR A 86 2.23 -7.64 17.57
C TYR A 86 2.29 -8.87 16.67
N HIS A 87 3.22 -9.76 16.95
CA HIS A 87 3.41 -11.02 16.22
C HIS A 87 2.42 -12.10 16.69
N HIS A 88 1.51 -12.53 15.82
CA HIS A 88 0.42 -13.44 16.20
C HIS A 88 0.87 -14.84 16.67
N TYR A 89 1.98 -15.35 16.14
CA TYR A 89 2.44 -16.72 16.39
C TYR A 89 3.64 -16.83 17.34
N GLU A 90 4.12 -15.71 17.90
CA GLU A 90 5.29 -15.69 18.78
C GLU A 90 4.91 -15.03 20.10
N ASN A 91 4.02 -15.69 20.85
CA ASN A 91 3.51 -15.23 22.15
C ASN A 91 2.89 -13.82 22.14
N GLN A 92 2.41 -13.35 20.99
CA GLN A 92 1.95 -11.95 20.84
C GLN A 92 3.01 -10.95 21.32
N ARG A 93 4.29 -11.21 21.03
CA ARG A 93 5.35 -10.22 21.26
C ARG A 93 5.15 -9.02 20.35
N GLU A 94 5.62 -7.87 20.78
CA GLU A 94 5.70 -6.69 19.93
C GLU A 94 6.76 -6.89 18.82
N LEU A 95 6.67 -6.10 17.75
CA LEU A 95 7.70 -6.09 16.72
C LEU A 95 9.04 -5.63 17.29
N ASN A 96 10.11 -6.31 16.89
CA ASN A 96 11.47 -5.96 17.33
C ASN A 96 12.12 -4.92 16.40
N GLN A 97 13.25 -4.35 16.82
CA GLN A 97 13.95 -3.31 16.05
C GLN A 97 14.33 -3.77 14.63
N SER A 98 14.69 -5.04 14.42
CA SER A 98 15.03 -5.53 13.08
C SER A 98 13.81 -5.54 12.16
N GLU A 99 12.62 -5.87 12.67
CA GLU A 99 11.37 -5.82 11.90
C GLU A 99 10.97 -4.38 11.59
N ILE A 100 11.21 -3.45 12.53
CA ILE A 100 10.99 -2.01 12.33
C ILE A 100 11.94 -1.46 11.25
N ASP A 101 13.22 -1.80 11.31
CA ASP A 101 14.22 -1.38 10.31
C ASP A 101 13.84 -1.90 8.91
N MET A 102 13.40 -3.15 8.80
CA MET A 102 12.92 -3.72 7.53
C MET A 102 11.71 -2.96 6.97
N LEU A 103 10.74 -2.58 7.82
CA LEU A 103 9.58 -1.81 7.39
C LEU A 103 9.97 -0.40 6.92
N LEU A 104 10.91 0.25 7.60
CA LEU A 104 11.39 1.57 7.23
C LEU A 104 12.25 1.53 5.97
N GLU A 105 12.96 0.43 5.72
CA GLU A 105 13.63 0.22 4.43
C GLU A 105 12.62 -0.04 3.30
N LEU A 106 11.55 -0.81 3.53
CA LEU A 106 10.45 -0.93 2.56
C LEU A 106 9.84 0.44 2.24
N GLN A 107 9.62 1.28 3.26
CA GLN A 107 9.16 2.66 3.10
C GLN A 107 10.14 3.50 2.26
N ALA A 108 11.44 3.41 2.55
CA ALA A 108 12.50 4.12 1.82
C ALA A 108 12.62 3.69 0.35
N ASN A 109 12.08 2.53 -0.03
CA ASN A 109 11.99 2.07 -1.42
C ASN A 109 10.70 2.52 -2.15
N GLY A 110 9.89 3.38 -1.51
CA GLY A 110 8.71 4.00 -2.10
C GLY A 110 7.40 3.31 -1.74
N HIS A 111 7.42 2.35 -0.82
CA HIS A 111 6.22 1.66 -0.38
C HIS A 111 5.48 2.44 0.72
N GLU A 112 4.18 2.15 0.87
CA GLU A 112 3.38 2.67 1.99
C GLU A 112 3.41 1.67 3.13
N ILE A 113 3.62 2.17 4.35
CA ILE A 113 3.34 1.43 5.58
C ILE A 113 2.01 1.96 6.12
N ALA A 114 1.01 1.09 6.20
CA ALA A 114 -0.38 1.41 6.53
C ALA A 114 -0.84 0.64 7.77
N HIS A 115 -1.98 1.03 8.34
CA HIS A 115 -2.46 0.40 9.56
C HIS A 115 -3.28 -0.88 9.31
N HIS A 116 -3.15 -1.83 10.22
CA HIS A 116 -3.91 -3.08 10.28
C HIS A 116 -4.42 -3.41 11.71
N GLY A 117 -4.66 -2.37 12.51
CA GLY A 117 -5.13 -2.46 13.91
C GLY A 117 -4.00 -2.84 14.87
N TYR A 118 -3.91 -2.20 16.03
CA TYR A 118 -2.80 -2.38 16.97
C TYR A 118 -2.58 -3.85 17.34
N ARG A 119 -3.65 -4.56 17.70
CA ARG A 119 -3.66 -5.97 18.10
C ARG A 119 -4.39 -6.87 17.09
N HIS A 120 -4.55 -6.42 15.84
CA HIS A 120 -5.23 -7.17 14.79
C HIS A 120 -6.66 -7.59 15.17
N ARG A 121 -7.43 -6.69 15.79
CA ARG A 121 -8.76 -7.04 16.29
C ARG A 121 -9.80 -7.02 15.18
N ASN A 122 -10.75 -7.96 15.26
CA ASN A 122 -11.97 -7.91 14.46
C ASN A 122 -12.83 -6.71 14.91
N ALA A 123 -12.84 -5.66 14.09
CA ALA A 123 -13.52 -4.40 14.42
C ALA A 123 -15.00 -4.59 14.76
N VAL A 124 -15.74 -5.35 13.95
CA VAL A 124 -17.19 -5.53 14.11
C VAL A 124 -17.50 -6.28 15.40
N GLU A 125 -16.82 -7.39 15.66
CA GLU A 125 -17.04 -8.19 16.87
C GLU A 125 -16.60 -7.45 18.12
N TYR A 126 -15.42 -6.82 18.08
CA TYR A 126 -14.87 -6.12 19.22
C TYR A 126 -15.71 -4.89 19.60
N SER A 127 -16.12 -4.09 18.61
CA SER A 127 -17.01 -2.93 18.82
C SER A 127 -18.41 -3.35 19.27
N LYS A 128 -18.94 -4.49 18.80
CA LYS A 128 -20.23 -4.99 19.28
C LYS A 128 -20.19 -5.35 20.77
N THR A 129 -19.08 -5.90 21.25
CA THR A 129 -18.95 -6.32 22.65
C THR A 129 -18.57 -5.17 23.58
N HIS A 130 -17.71 -4.24 23.15
CA HIS A 130 -17.11 -3.23 24.04
C HIS A 130 -17.50 -1.79 23.69
N GLY A 131 -18.19 -1.57 22.57
CA GLY A 131 -18.48 -0.24 22.03
C GLY A 131 -17.44 0.25 21.02
N LEU A 132 -17.90 1.12 20.12
CA LEU A 132 -17.09 1.64 19.01
C LEU A 132 -15.93 2.52 19.48
N ASN A 133 -16.15 3.40 20.46
CA ASN A 133 -15.09 4.26 21.03
C ASN A 133 -14.01 3.42 21.72
N PHE A 134 -14.41 2.38 22.46
CA PHE A 134 -13.46 1.51 23.14
C PHE A 134 -12.57 0.76 22.15
N TRP A 135 -13.11 0.33 21.00
CA TRP A 135 -12.29 -0.22 19.92
C TRP A 135 -11.27 0.80 19.39
N ILE A 136 -11.69 2.05 19.13
CA ILE A 136 -10.80 3.11 18.65
C ILE A 136 -9.67 3.36 19.64
N GLU A 137 -10.00 3.53 20.92
CA GLU A 137 -9.05 3.83 22.00
C GLU A 137 -8.05 2.68 22.27
N ASN A 138 -8.42 1.44 21.93
CA ASN A 138 -7.60 0.28 22.25
C ASN A 138 -6.95 -0.40 21.03
N ASP A 139 -7.32 -0.01 19.81
CA ASP A 139 -6.81 -0.66 18.59
C ASP A 139 -6.44 0.31 17.46
N ILE A 140 -7.03 1.51 17.41
CA ILE A 140 -6.76 2.49 16.35
C ILE A 140 -5.73 3.51 16.82
N ILE A 141 -6.03 4.23 17.92
CA ILE A 141 -5.14 5.25 18.49
C ILE A 141 -3.80 4.65 18.92
N PRO A 142 -3.74 3.52 19.64
CA PRO A 142 -2.46 2.98 20.11
C PRO A 142 -1.49 2.60 18.99
N LEU A 143 -1.98 2.25 17.79
CA LEU A 143 -1.09 1.95 16.68
C LEU A 143 -0.42 3.22 16.12
N PHE A 144 -1.12 4.36 16.11
CA PHE A 144 -0.51 5.65 15.77
C PHE A 144 0.58 6.00 16.78
N GLU A 145 0.25 5.96 18.08
CA GLU A 145 1.18 6.27 19.16
C GLU A 145 2.40 5.33 19.14
N TRP A 146 2.18 4.05 18.85
CA TRP A 146 3.25 3.09 18.68
C TRP A 146 4.16 3.44 17.50
N MET A 147 3.61 3.73 16.32
CA MET A 147 4.40 4.08 15.13
C MET A 147 5.18 5.38 15.32
N GLU A 148 4.64 6.38 16.01
CA GLU A 148 5.31 7.65 16.31
C GLU A 148 6.60 7.45 17.14
N GLN A 149 6.63 6.44 18.00
CA GLN A 149 7.78 6.12 18.84
C GLN A 149 8.87 5.33 18.10
N GLN A 150 8.57 4.78 16.92
CA GLN A 150 9.52 3.95 16.17
C GLN A 150 10.36 4.79 15.21
N LYS A 151 11.60 4.36 15.04
CA LYS A 151 12.52 4.88 14.02
C LYS A 151 13.51 3.82 13.58
N HIS A 152 14.10 4.04 12.42
CA HIS A 152 15.13 3.17 11.88
C HIS A 152 16.39 3.33 12.73
N SER A 153 17.00 2.22 13.15
CA SER A 153 18.13 2.22 14.08
C SER A 153 19.36 2.96 13.54
N ILE A 154 19.61 2.85 12.24
CA ILE A 154 20.72 3.50 11.52
C ILE A 154 20.35 4.90 10.99
N THR A 155 19.30 5.02 10.16
CA THR A 155 19.00 6.30 9.48
C THR A 155 18.29 7.30 10.38
N GLY A 156 17.67 6.84 11.48
CA GLY A 156 16.84 7.68 12.34
C GLY A 156 15.51 8.10 11.71
N GLU A 157 15.19 7.63 10.50
CA GLU A 157 13.93 7.93 9.83
C GLU A 157 12.74 7.33 10.59
N HIS A 158 11.64 8.06 10.63
CA HIS A 158 10.38 7.64 11.24
C HIS A 158 9.41 7.10 10.18
N PHE A 159 8.35 6.44 10.65
CA PHE A 159 7.24 6.10 9.77
C PHE A 159 6.55 7.35 9.25
N LYS A 160 6.11 7.30 7.99
CA LYS A 160 5.18 8.29 7.45
C LYS A 160 3.83 8.18 8.16
N ASN A 161 3.12 9.29 8.24
CA ASN A 161 1.74 9.28 8.73
C ASN A 161 0.86 8.36 7.87
N PRO A 162 0.17 7.37 8.46
CA PRO A 162 -0.60 6.40 7.69
C PRO A 162 -1.87 7.06 7.15
N VAL A 163 -2.13 6.85 5.85
CA VAL A 163 -3.29 7.39 5.14
C VAL A 163 -4.42 6.36 5.05
N SER A 164 -4.05 5.08 5.04
CA SER A 164 -4.95 3.96 4.80
C SER A 164 -4.98 2.96 5.95
N TYR A 165 -6.11 2.26 6.07
CA TYR A 165 -6.32 1.19 7.06
C TYR A 165 -6.95 -0.03 6.41
N ALA A 166 -6.37 -1.20 6.65
CA ALA A 166 -6.97 -2.48 6.28
C ALA A 166 -7.65 -3.12 7.48
N TYR A 167 -8.90 -3.58 7.33
CA TYR A 167 -9.57 -4.30 8.43
C TYR A 167 -9.02 -5.71 8.63
N PRO A 168 -8.60 -6.08 9.86
CA PRO A 168 -8.28 -7.46 10.21
C PRO A 168 -9.41 -8.42 9.82
N GLY A 169 -9.04 -9.51 9.13
CA GLY A 169 -10.00 -10.50 8.60
C GLY A 169 -11.01 -9.94 7.60
N SER A 170 -10.78 -8.73 7.07
CA SER A 170 -11.73 -7.96 6.27
C SER A 170 -13.12 -7.85 6.92
N LYS A 171 -13.16 -7.67 8.25
CA LYS A 171 -14.39 -7.55 9.03
C LYS A 171 -14.71 -6.08 9.31
N TYR A 172 -15.70 -5.56 8.61
CA TYR A 172 -16.11 -4.15 8.66
C TYR A 172 -17.64 -4.03 8.53
N ASN A 173 -18.18 -2.88 8.94
CA ASN A 173 -19.56 -2.48 8.67
C ASN A 173 -19.64 -0.95 8.49
N ASN A 174 -20.85 -0.42 8.31
CA ASN A 174 -21.04 1.02 8.13
C ASN A 174 -20.65 1.83 9.38
N GLU A 175 -20.87 1.29 10.58
CA GLU A 175 -20.52 1.95 11.85
C GLU A 175 -19.00 2.09 12.00
N THR A 176 -18.24 1.00 11.79
CA THR A 176 -16.78 1.03 11.86
C THR A 176 -16.20 1.94 10.77
N ASN A 177 -16.76 1.91 9.56
CA ASN A 177 -16.35 2.80 8.46
C ASN A 177 -16.58 4.28 8.84
N GLY A 178 -17.75 4.61 9.38
CA GLY A 178 -18.08 5.97 9.81
C GLY A 178 -17.26 6.47 10.99
N ALA A 179 -16.79 5.57 11.87
CA ALA A 179 -15.86 5.91 12.94
C ALA A 179 -14.45 6.26 12.46
N LEU A 180 -13.99 5.57 11.41
CA LEU A 180 -12.63 5.73 10.90
C LEU A 180 -12.51 6.86 9.87
N ILE A 181 -13.52 7.05 9.03
CA ILE A 181 -13.47 7.96 7.89
C ILE A 181 -14.34 9.20 8.12
N PRO A 182 -13.82 10.41 7.85
CA PRO A 182 -12.45 10.74 7.43
C PRO A 182 -11.51 11.03 8.61
N ARG A 183 -11.93 10.75 9.85
CA ARG A 183 -11.25 11.18 11.08
C ARG A 183 -9.80 10.70 11.15
N PHE A 184 -9.59 9.40 11.00
CA PHE A 184 -8.27 8.78 11.13
C PHE A 184 -7.63 8.55 9.77
N TYR A 185 -8.40 8.01 8.82
CA TYR A 185 -7.89 7.59 7.51
C TYR A 185 -8.70 8.22 6.37
N LYS A 186 -8.04 8.38 5.22
CA LYS A 186 -8.70 8.79 3.97
C LYS A 186 -9.45 7.62 3.33
N ILE A 187 -8.89 6.42 3.45
CA ILE A 187 -9.38 5.20 2.79
C ILE A 187 -9.27 4.01 3.74
N VAL A 188 -10.31 3.17 3.78
CA VAL A 188 -10.30 1.90 4.52
C VAL A 188 -10.52 0.74 3.55
N ARG A 189 -9.76 -0.34 3.68
CA ARG A 189 -9.81 -1.49 2.79
C ARG A 189 -10.50 -2.68 3.46
N GLY A 190 -11.44 -3.29 2.75
CA GLY A 190 -12.06 -4.55 3.12
C GLY A 190 -12.11 -5.54 1.96
N TYR A 191 -13.06 -6.46 2.01
CA TYR A 191 -13.22 -7.50 1.01
C TYR A 191 -14.07 -7.04 -0.19
N ILE A 192 -14.36 -7.97 -1.10
CA ILE A 192 -15.07 -7.77 -2.35
C ILE A 192 -16.39 -7.01 -2.16
N GLN A 193 -16.59 -5.93 -2.94
CA GLN A 193 -17.83 -5.15 -3.02
C GLN A 193 -17.96 -4.50 -4.42
N GLU A 194 -19.21 -4.33 -4.89
CA GLU A 194 -19.55 -3.60 -6.13
C GLU A 194 -18.72 -4.00 -7.36
N ASP A 195 -18.13 -3.04 -8.07
CA ASP A 195 -17.32 -3.25 -9.28
C ASP A 195 -15.85 -3.59 -8.97
N ASN A 196 -15.47 -3.63 -7.69
CA ASN A 196 -14.13 -3.94 -7.17
C ASN A 196 -13.01 -3.02 -7.69
N LEU A 197 -13.38 -1.80 -8.07
CA LEU A 197 -12.46 -0.76 -8.51
C LEU A 197 -12.65 0.50 -7.66
N ILE A 198 -11.59 1.29 -7.53
CA ILE A 198 -11.66 2.62 -6.92
C ILE A 198 -11.24 3.68 -7.94
N SER A 199 -11.89 4.84 -7.92
CA SER A 199 -11.45 5.98 -8.73
C SER A 199 -10.12 6.54 -8.19
N MET A 200 -9.43 7.37 -8.98
CA MET A 200 -8.35 8.20 -8.41
C MET A 200 -8.94 9.20 -7.41
N GLN A 201 -8.12 9.60 -6.42
CA GLN A 201 -8.52 10.51 -5.33
C GLN A 201 -9.64 9.94 -4.44
N HIS A 202 -9.70 8.62 -4.32
CA HIS A 202 -10.77 7.94 -3.59
C HIS A 202 -10.77 8.28 -2.09
N THR A 203 -11.95 8.50 -1.53
CA THR A 203 -12.17 8.61 -0.09
C THR A 203 -13.26 7.63 0.29
N GLY A 204 -13.10 6.90 1.39
CA GLY A 204 -14.11 5.94 1.82
C GLY A 204 -13.64 4.49 1.82
N PHE A 205 -14.59 3.58 1.64
CA PHE A 205 -14.35 2.15 1.58
C PHE A 205 -13.72 1.75 0.25
N SER A 206 -12.72 0.87 0.30
CA SER A 206 -12.03 0.29 -0.86
C SER A 206 -12.22 -1.23 -0.89
N PRO A 207 -12.90 -1.77 -1.91
CA PRO A 207 -12.97 -3.22 -2.11
C PRO A 207 -11.61 -3.74 -2.57
N SER A 208 -11.31 -4.99 -2.26
CA SER A 208 -10.10 -5.64 -2.75
C SER A 208 -10.32 -7.11 -3.11
N ILE A 209 -9.58 -7.56 -4.12
CA ILE A 209 -9.57 -8.96 -4.56
C ILE A 209 -8.38 -9.66 -3.91
N CYS A 210 -8.64 -10.69 -3.12
CA CYS A 210 -7.57 -11.50 -2.55
C CYS A 210 -6.93 -12.41 -3.61
N ILE A 211 -5.60 -12.35 -3.73
CA ILE A 211 -4.80 -13.09 -4.71
C ILE A 211 -3.93 -14.21 -4.13
N ASP A 212 -4.08 -14.50 -2.83
CA ASP A 212 -3.33 -15.58 -2.21
C ASP A 212 -3.81 -16.97 -2.64
N LYS A 213 -3.03 -18.01 -2.32
CA LYS A 213 -3.34 -19.40 -2.64
C LYS A 213 -4.66 -19.87 -2.01
N ASN A 214 -5.11 -19.26 -0.92
CA ASN A 214 -6.33 -19.64 -0.23
C ASN A 214 -7.57 -19.25 -1.03
N VAL A 215 -7.54 -18.05 -1.62
CA VAL A 215 -8.67 -17.45 -2.33
C VAL A 215 -8.56 -17.53 -3.86
N PHE A 216 -7.36 -17.34 -4.42
CA PHE A 216 -7.14 -17.24 -5.86
C PHE A 216 -5.91 -18.02 -6.33
N PRO A 217 -5.95 -19.37 -6.26
CA PRO A 217 -4.77 -20.21 -6.51
C PRO A 217 -4.20 -20.14 -7.94
N ASN A 218 -4.93 -19.57 -8.90
CA ASN A 218 -4.46 -19.39 -10.27
C ASN A 218 -4.43 -17.90 -10.66
N VAL A 219 -3.35 -17.22 -10.28
CA VAL A 219 -3.10 -15.80 -10.55
C VAL A 219 -3.14 -15.45 -12.05
N LYS A 220 -2.91 -16.41 -12.95
CA LYS A 220 -3.00 -16.16 -14.41
C LYS A 220 -4.38 -15.69 -14.85
N LEU A 221 -5.42 -15.99 -14.07
CA LEU A 221 -6.79 -15.57 -14.34
C LEU A 221 -7.07 -14.10 -14.03
N ILE A 222 -6.11 -13.32 -13.52
CA ILE A 222 -6.32 -11.91 -13.15
C ILE A 222 -6.48 -10.95 -14.34
N LYS A 223 -6.06 -11.39 -15.53
CA LYS A 223 -6.03 -10.56 -16.76
C LYS A 223 -7.33 -9.80 -17.07
N PRO A 224 -8.53 -10.40 -16.97
CA PRO A 224 -9.77 -9.66 -17.21
C PRO A 224 -9.96 -8.50 -16.23
N ALA A 225 -9.55 -8.63 -14.96
CA ALA A 225 -9.64 -7.56 -13.97
C ALA A 225 -8.68 -6.40 -14.31
N LEU A 226 -7.45 -6.71 -14.74
CA LEU A 226 -6.48 -5.70 -15.20
C LEU A 226 -7.02 -4.92 -16.41
N ASN A 227 -7.57 -5.62 -17.40
CA ASN A 227 -8.16 -4.98 -18.58
C ASN A 227 -9.39 -4.15 -18.21
N TYR A 228 -10.19 -4.61 -17.24
CA TYR A 228 -11.36 -3.87 -16.76
C TYR A 228 -10.96 -2.56 -16.07
N ALA A 229 -9.92 -2.56 -15.24
CA ALA A 229 -9.35 -1.33 -14.67
C ALA A 229 -8.85 -0.37 -15.77
N LYS A 230 -8.12 -0.90 -16.76
CA LYS A 230 -7.62 -0.10 -17.89
C LYS A 230 -8.75 0.58 -18.67
N LEU A 231 -9.81 -0.15 -19.02
CA LEU A 231 -10.93 0.38 -19.80
C LEU A 231 -11.76 1.38 -19.01
N THR A 232 -12.04 1.10 -17.74
CA THR A 232 -12.84 1.99 -16.88
C THR A 232 -12.09 3.24 -16.42
N GLY A 233 -10.76 3.27 -16.54
CA GLY A 233 -9.94 4.37 -16.03
C GLY A 233 -9.79 4.40 -14.51
N LYS A 234 -10.26 3.35 -13.82
CA LYS A 234 -10.17 3.19 -12.36
C LYS A 234 -8.99 2.29 -11.95
N ASN A 235 -8.79 2.15 -10.65
CA ASN A 235 -7.73 1.35 -10.05
C ASN A 235 -8.24 0.02 -9.52
N LEU A 236 -7.52 -1.06 -9.83
CA LEU A 236 -7.76 -2.38 -9.26
C LEU A 236 -6.99 -2.54 -7.95
N VAL A 237 -7.66 -2.93 -6.88
CA VAL A 237 -7.01 -3.20 -5.59
C VAL A 237 -6.91 -4.70 -5.35
N LEU A 238 -5.69 -5.19 -5.20
CA LEU A 238 -5.36 -6.57 -4.87
C LEU A 238 -4.83 -6.65 -3.45
N MET A 239 -5.22 -7.68 -2.72
CA MET A 239 -4.68 -7.96 -1.38
C MET A 239 -4.11 -9.38 -1.30
N CYS A 240 -3.06 -9.55 -0.51
CA CYS A 240 -2.61 -10.86 -0.05
C CYS A 240 -1.89 -10.69 1.29
N HIS A 241 -1.27 -11.75 1.81
CA HIS A 241 -0.56 -11.67 3.07
C HIS A 241 0.95 -11.89 2.91
N SER A 242 1.39 -12.97 2.25
CA SER A 242 2.83 -13.30 2.13
C SER A 242 3.33 -13.42 0.71
N ILE A 243 4.57 -12.97 0.47
CA ILE A 243 5.34 -13.26 -0.75
C ILE A 243 6.26 -14.44 -0.44
N LEU A 244 5.88 -15.66 -0.86
CA LEU A 244 6.64 -16.87 -0.56
C LEU A 244 6.74 -17.84 -1.75
N PRO A 245 7.92 -18.43 -2.00
CA PRO A 245 8.09 -19.44 -3.05
C PRO A 245 7.14 -20.63 -2.87
N LYS A 246 6.62 -21.17 -3.98
CA LYS A 246 5.71 -22.35 -3.93
C LYS A 246 6.36 -23.58 -3.30
N LYS A 247 7.68 -23.72 -3.44
CA LYS A 247 8.48 -24.86 -2.97
C LYS A 247 8.77 -24.86 -1.47
N LEU A 248 8.60 -23.73 -0.78
CA LEU A 248 9.00 -23.59 0.61
C LEU A 248 8.01 -24.31 1.53
N ASN A 249 8.48 -25.17 2.43
CA ASN A 249 7.63 -25.95 3.32
C ASN A 249 7.22 -25.16 4.55
N TRP A 250 5.99 -25.37 4.98
CA TRP A 250 5.42 -24.63 6.11
C TRP A 250 6.13 -24.89 7.43
N ASP A 251 6.62 -26.11 7.62
CA ASP A 251 7.28 -26.49 8.87
C ASP A 251 8.62 -25.74 9.08
N GLU A 252 9.14 -25.06 8.04
CA GLU A 252 10.36 -24.23 8.11
C GLU A 252 10.19 -22.92 8.92
N PHE A 253 8.96 -22.50 9.22
CA PHE A 253 8.69 -21.23 9.91
C PHE A 253 8.60 -21.34 11.44
N GLY A 254 8.67 -22.56 12.00
CA GLY A 254 8.73 -22.74 13.45
C GLY A 254 7.43 -22.47 14.23
N TRP A 255 6.30 -22.15 13.57
CA TRP A 255 5.00 -21.92 14.25
C TRP A 255 4.18 -23.20 14.45
N GLY A 256 4.81 -24.37 14.32
CA GLY A 256 4.14 -25.68 14.44
C GLY A 256 3.00 -25.84 13.44
N ILE A 257 1.86 -26.39 13.90
CA ILE A 257 0.67 -26.66 13.06
C ILE A 257 0.12 -25.40 12.38
N ASN A 258 0.27 -24.23 13.03
CA ASN A 258 -0.22 -22.95 12.52
C ASN A 258 0.52 -22.50 11.26
N SER A 259 1.75 -22.98 11.04
CA SER A 259 2.53 -22.64 9.85
C SER A 259 1.84 -23.10 8.56
N LYS A 260 1.16 -24.25 8.59
CA LYS A 260 0.43 -24.78 7.43
C LYS A 260 -0.77 -23.90 7.06
N GLU A 261 -1.50 -23.42 8.06
CA GLU A 261 -2.65 -22.54 7.86
C GLU A 261 -2.23 -21.13 7.45
N ALA A 262 -1.36 -20.48 8.24
CA ALA A 262 -0.78 -19.16 7.96
C ALA A 262 -0.20 -19.11 6.55
N GLY A 263 0.20 -20.27 6.08
CA GLY A 263 0.72 -20.42 4.78
C GLY A 263 -0.21 -20.39 3.58
N MET A 264 -1.45 -20.81 3.73
CA MET A 264 -2.37 -20.78 2.60
C MET A 264 -2.57 -19.36 2.07
N TYR A 265 -2.22 -18.34 2.85
CA TYR A 265 -2.24 -16.92 2.53
C TYR A 265 -1.01 -16.41 1.75
N ARG A 266 -0.22 -17.29 1.13
CA ARG A 266 0.90 -16.89 0.23
C ARG A 266 0.49 -16.65 -1.21
N VAL A 267 1.17 -15.70 -1.85
CA VAL A 267 1.36 -15.58 -3.31
C VAL A 267 2.85 -15.77 -3.61
N SER A 268 3.20 -16.35 -4.76
CA SER A 268 4.62 -16.57 -5.06
C SER A 268 5.30 -15.38 -5.74
N PRO A 269 6.62 -15.18 -5.57
CA PRO A 269 7.36 -14.13 -6.28
C PRO A 269 7.12 -14.14 -7.79
N LYS A 270 7.08 -15.34 -8.41
CA LYS A 270 6.79 -15.51 -9.84
C LYS A 270 5.37 -15.09 -10.24
N ASP A 271 4.40 -15.26 -9.34
CA ASP A 271 3.02 -14.86 -9.62
C ASP A 271 2.87 -13.32 -9.47
N ILE A 272 3.55 -12.69 -8.50
CA ILE A 272 3.63 -11.22 -8.38
C ILE A 272 4.32 -10.62 -9.61
N GLU A 273 5.47 -11.18 -10.03
CA GLU A 273 6.18 -10.77 -11.23
C GLU A 273 5.28 -10.86 -12.49
N TYR A 274 4.48 -11.92 -12.59
CA TYR A 274 3.50 -12.06 -13.67
C TYR A 274 2.46 -10.94 -13.66
N ILE A 275 1.88 -10.60 -12.49
CA ILE A 275 0.92 -9.49 -12.38
C ILE A 275 1.57 -8.18 -12.82
N ILE A 276 2.78 -7.89 -12.30
CA ILE A 276 3.52 -6.67 -12.63
C ILE A 276 3.75 -6.58 -14.14
N LYS A 277 4.23 -7.68 -14.76
CA LYS A 277 4.48 -7.73 -16.21
C LYS A 277 3.22 -7.50 -17.04
N GLU A 278 2.11 -8.12 -16.67
CA GLU A 278 0.85 -7.97 -17.41
C GLU A 278 0.25 -6.57 -17.23
N ALA A 279 0.34 -5.97 -16.03
CA ALA A 279 -0.10 -4.60 -15.77
C ALA A 279 0.75 -3.57 -16.55
N LYS A 280 2.09 -3.70 -16.52
CA LYS A 280 3.00 -2.86 -17.31
C LYS A 280 2.72 -2.96 -18.81
N LYS A 281 2.45 -4.17 -19.32
CA LYS A 281 2.17 -4.40 -20.75
C LYS A 281 0.98 -3.59 -21.26
N ILE A 282 -0.02 -3.35 -20.43
CA ILE A 282 -1.22 -2.57 -20.80
C ILE A 282 -1.18 -1.12 -20.28
N GLY A 283 -0.03 -0.69 -19.77
CA GLY A 283 0.23 0.69 -19.32
C GLY A 283 -0.58 1.11 -18.09
N LEU A 284 -0.81 0.19 -17.14
CA LEU A 284 -1.28 0.54 -15.81
C LEU A 284 -0.13 1.06 -14.94
N GLU A 285 -0.43 2.02 -14.07
CA GLU A 285 0.48 2.50 -13.02
C GLU A 285 0.40 1.62 -11.76
N PHE A 286 1.40 1.74 -10.88
CA PHE A 286 1.42 1.09 -9.57
C PHE A 286 1.33 2.14 -8.49
N TYR A 287 0.21 2.14 -7.77
CA TYR A 287 -0.08 3.10 -6.71
C TYR A 287 -0.06 2.43 -5.35
N THR A 288 0.37 3.17 -4.33
CA THR A 288 0.01 2.86 -2.95
C THR A 288 -1.48 3.17 -2.71
N MET A 289 -2.03 2.70 -1.59
CA MET A 289 -3.39 3.08 -1.17
C MET A 289 -3.47 4.59 -0.89
N ALA A 290 -2.44 5.19 -0.30
CA ALA A 290 -2.34 6.64 -0.12
C ALA A 290 -2.43 7.42 -1.45
N GLU A 291 -1.69 6.97 -2.46
CA GLU A 291 -1.66 7.62 -3.78
C GLU A 291 -2.97 7.43 -4.54
N ALA A 292 -3.58 6.25 -4.46
CA ALA A 292 -4.92 6.01 -5.02
C ALA A 292 -5.98 6.90 -4.34
N ALA A 293 -5.79 7.22 -3.05
CA ALA A 293 -6.59 8.19 -2.30
C ALA A 293 -6.22 9.66 -2.61
N GLY A 294 -5.24 9.90 -3.49
CA GLY A 294 -4.81 11.23 -3.93
C GLY A 294 -3.95 11.97 -2.91
N ILE A 295 -3.35 11.26 -1.96
CA ILE A 295 -2.58 11.87 -0.85
C ILE A 295 -1.09 11.66 -1.08
N ALA A 296 -0.34 12.76 -1.01
CA ALA A 296 1.11 12.76 -0.99
C ALA A 296 1.62 12.51 0.44
N THR A 297 2.65 11.69 0.57
CA THR A 297 3.32 11.39 1.84
C THR A 297 4.82 11.58 1.70
N PHE A 298 5.49 12.05 2.74
CA PHE A 298 6.90 12.43 2.73
C PHE A 298 7.64 11.74 3.86
N ILE A 299 8.82 11.19 3.59
CA ILE A 299 9.66 10.56 4.63
C ILE A 299 10.34 11.65 5.48
N ASP A 300 10.85 12.70 4.84
CA ASP A 300 11.54 13.78 5.52
C ASP A 300 10.54 14.83 6.06
N PRO A 301 10.46 15.03 7.40
CA PRO A 301 9.56 16.02 7.98
C PRO A 301 9.95 17.46 7.61
N ASN A 302 11.22 17.74 7.32
CA ASN A 302 11.65 19.06 6.85
C ASN A 302 11.18 19.33 5.41
N LEU A 303 11.19 18.31 4.53
CA LEU A 303 10.61 18.42 3.20
C LEU A 303 9.09 18.65 3.27
N GLU A 304 8.38 17.88 4.10
CA GLU A 304 6.93 18.10 4.28
C GLU A 304 6.65 19.52 4.79
N LYS A 305 7.39 19.98 5.80
CA LYS A 305 7.25 21.33 6.38
C LYS A 305 7.55 22.42 5.34
N ALA A 306 8.60 22.26 4.55
CA ALA A 306 8.96 23.16 3.46
C ALA A 306 7.81 23.32 2.46
N ILE A 307 7.23 22.19 2.02
CA ILE A 307 6.09 22.16 1.10
C ILE A 307 4.87 22.84 1.70
N ARG A 308 4.50 22.49 2.95
CA ARG A 308 3.35 23.09 3.65
C ARG A 308 3.48 24.59 3.77
N ASN A 309 4.67 25.08 4.13
CA ASN A 309 4.93 26.51 4.25
C ASN A 309 4.88 27.22 2.89
N ARG A 310 5.54 26.66 1.87
CA ARG A 310 5.64 27.26 0.53
C ARG A 310 4.31 27.36 -0.19
N LEU A 311 3.42 26.40 0.06
CA LEU A 311 2.10 26.29 -0.56
C LEU A 311 0.95 26.71 0.36
N HIS A 312 1.27 27.20 1.57
CA HIS A 312 0.30 27.62 2.59
C HIS A 312 -0.76 26.55 2.93
N LEU A 313 -0.36 25.28 2.93
CA LEU A 313 -1.25 24.15 3.17
C LEU A 313 -1.52 23.94 4.66
N LYS A 314 -2.79 24.03 5.06
CA LYS A 314 -3.25 23.85 6.45
C LYS A 314 -3.99 22.53 6.69
N ASN A 315 -4.34 21.81 5.62
CA ASN A 315 -5.08 20.56 5.70
C ASN A 315 -4.21 19.45 6.30
N LYS A 316 -4.84 18.48 6.99
CA LYS A 316 -4.17 17.26 7.47
C LYS A 316 -3.43 16.56 6.32
N TRP A 317 -4.15 16.32 5.23
CA TRP A 317 -3.62 15.68 4.03
C TRP A 317 -3.06 16.71 3.05
N ILE A 318 -1.93 16.38 2.43
CA ILE A 318 -1.39 17.09 1.27
C ILE A 318 -1.91 16.36 0.04
N TYR A 319 -2.70 17.03 -0.80
CA TYR A 319 -3.25 16.41 -2.00
C TYR A 319 -2.22 16.47 -3.13
N ILE A 320 -2.07 15.36 -3.87
CA ILE A 320 -1.14 15.31 -5.01
C ILE A 320 -1.51 16.35 -6.07
N ASN A 321 -2.81 16.64 -6.26
CA ASN A 321 -3.28 17.67 -7.18
C ASN A 321 -2.75 19.08 -6.84
N ASP A 322 -2.54 19.39 -5.56
CA ASP A 322 -1.99 20.68 -5.14
C ASP A 322 -0.52 20.82 -5.56
N LEU A 323 0.19 19.69 -5.67
CA LEU A 323 1.62 19.64 -6.00
C LEU A 323 1.87 19.64 -7.52
N ILE A 324 0.97 19.01 -8.28
CA ILE A 324 1.11 18.85 -9.74
C ILE A 324 1.13 20.19 -10.49
N ASN A 325 0.53 21.24 -9.94
CA ASN A 325 0.47 22.56 -10.57
C ASN A 325 1.71 23.42 -10.32
N ILE A 326 2.65 22.96 -9.49
CA ILE A 326 3.82 23.75 -9.09
C ILE A 326 4.93 23.59 -10.13
N LYS A 327 5.46 24.73 -10.58
CA LYS A 327 6.55 24.82 -11.57
C LYS A 327 7.90 25.16 -10.98
N GLU A 328 7.92 25.84 -9.85
CA GLU A 328 9.15 26.36 -9.24
C GLU A 328 9.13 26.16 -7.73
N LEU A 329 10.20 25.58 -7.20
CA LEU A 329 10.40 25.36 -5.77
C LEU A 329 11.79 25.82 -5.37
N ASP A 330 11.83 26.61 -4.31
CA ASP A 330 13.05 27.00 -3.64
C ASP A 330 13.03 26.42 -2.22
N PHE A 331 13.89 25.42 -2.02
CA PHE A 331 14.07 24.69 -0.77
C PHE A 331 15.51 24.79 -0.25
N GLU A 332 16.23 25.86 -0.59
CA GLU A 332 17.57 26.09 -0.09
C GLU A 332 17.63 26.16 1.44
N GLY A 333 18.64 25.53 2.05
CA GLY A 333 18.93 25.67 3.48
C GLY A 333 17.88 25.07 4.41
N MET A 334 16.98 24.22 3.89
CA MET A 334 15.84 23.69 4.66
C MET A 334 16.16 22.43 5.46
N SER A 335 17.44 22.04 5.53
CA SER A 335 17.91 20.83 6.24
C SER A 335 17.22 19.54 5.77
N ILE A 336 16.89 19.47 4.49
CA ILE A 336 16.33 18.29 3.84
C ILE A 336 17.43 17.25 3.64
N SER A 337 17.11 15.99 3.86
CA SER A 337 18.01 14.85 3.76
C SER A 337 17.46 13.71 2.90
N ASN A 338 16.12 13.58 2.83
CA ASN A 338 15.45 12.58 2.01
C ASN A 338 14.42 13.24 1.07
N LEU A 339 14.47 12.87 -0.22
CA LEU A 339 13.65 13.45 -1.28
C LEU A 339 12.37 12.66 -1.60
N ALA A 340 12.05 11.60 -0.85
CA ALA A 340 10.82 10.82 -1.05
C ALA A 340 9.57 11.71 -0.96
N GLY A 341 8.82 11.75 -2.06
CA GLY A 341 7.67 12.65 -2.27
C GLY A 341 7.94 13.78 -3.26
N ILE A 342 9.19 14.02 -3.67
CA ILE A 342 9.49 15.01 -4.72
C ILE A 342 8.90 14.57 -6.08
N GLU A 343 8.75 13.28 -6.32
CA GLU A 343 8.21 12.72 -7.57
C GLU A 343 6.74 13.10 -7.85
N TYR A 344 6.02 13.65 -6.88
CA TYR A 344 4.65 14.16 -7.07
C TYR A 344 4.61 15.49 -7.84
N PHE A 345 5.71 16.23 -7.90
CA PHE A 345 5.80 17.52 -8.62
C PHE A 345 6.05 17.29 -10.12
N ILE A 346 5.11 16.64 -10.80
CA ILE A 346 5.30 16.14 -12.18
C ILE A 346 5.55 17.24 -13.22
N ASN A 347 5.12 18.48 -12.94
CA ASN A 347 5.29 19.64 -13.81
C ASN A 347 6.36 20.63 -13.30
N LEU A 348 7.21 20.21 -12.35
CA LEU A 348 8.28 21.05 -11.83
C LEU A 348 9.32 21.32 -12.92
N GLU A 349 9.63 22.60 -13.10
CA GLU A 349 10.59 23.10 -14.09
C GLU A 349 11.85 23.66 -13.40
N LYS A 350 11.73 24.21 -12.20
CA LYS A 350 12.86 24.77 -11.43
C LYS A 350 12.87 24.26 -9.99
N LEU A 351 14.03 23.82 -9.53
CA LEU A 351 14.22 23.31 -8.17
C LEU A 351 15.55 23.75 -7.59
N ASN A 352 15.51 24.52 -6.50
CA ASN A 352 16.69 24.84 -5.69
C ASN A 352 16.70 24.00 -4.41
N LEU A 353 17.77 23.24 -4.21
CA LEU A 353 18.05 22.35 -3.09
C LEU A 353 19.42 22.64 -2.46
N LYS A 354 20.07 23.76 -2.80
CA LYS A 354 21.37 24.14 -2.22
C LYS A 354 21.32 24.13 -0.69
N ASN A 355 22.48 23.93 -0.06
CA ASN A 355 22.62 24.00 1.39
C ASN A 355 21.72 23.01 2.16
N ASN A 356 21.46 21.83 1.58
CA ASN A 356 20.77 20.70 2.23
C ASN A 356 21.70 19.49 2.41
N ASN A 357 21.24 18.46 3.12
CA ASN A 357 22.00 17.25 3.47
C ASN A 357 21.58 16.02 2.64
N ILE A 358 21.33 16.22 1.34
CA ILE A 358 20.77 15.19 0.46
C ILE A 358 21.87 14.26 -0.05
N LEU A 359 21.91 13.05 0.48
CA LEU A 359 22.86 12.01 0.04
C LEU A 359 22.35 11.23 -1.18
N ASP A 360 21.08 10.83 -1.18
CA ASP A 360 20.48 10.09 -2.29
C ASP A 360 19.70 11.02 -3.22
N LYS A 361 20.20 11.15 -4.44
CA LYS A 361 19.64 12.03 -5.48
C LYS A 361 18.82 11.28 -6.54
N ARG A 362 18.65 9.95 -6.42
CA ARG A 362 18.01 9.11 -7.47
C ARG A 362 16.60 9.55 -7.82
N LEU A 363 15.85 10.10 -6.86
CA LEU A 363 14.47 10.55 -7.07
C LEU A 363 14.35 11.79 -7.96
N LEU A 364 15.42 12.58 -8.11
CA LEU A 364 15.42 13.72 -9.03
C LEU A 364 15.20 13.28 -10.49
N ASN A 365 15.60 12.04 -10.84
CA ASN A 365 15.34 11.46 -12.16
C ASN A 365 13.85 11.23 -12.46
N LYS A 366 12.96 11.30 -11.46
CA LYS A 366 11.50 11.21 -11.65
C LYS A 366 10.90 12.54 -12.12
N LEU A 367 11.61 13.65 -11.96
CA LEU A 367 11.17 14.98 -12.38
C LEU A 367 11.48 15.23 -13.86
N LYS A 368 10.56 14.83 -14.73
CA LYS A 368 10.79 14.79 -16.19
C LYS A 368 10.84 16.16 -16.87
N ASN A 369 10.36 17.21 -16.21
CA ASN A 369 10.19 18.55 -16.79
C ASN A 369 11.21 19.59 -16.26
N ILE A 370 12.19 19.16 -15.46
CA ILE A 370 13.20 20.04 -14.87
C ILE A 370 14.08 20.67 -15.96
N LYS A 371 14.25 21.99 -15.85
CA LYS A 371 15.09 22.83 -16.71
C LYS A 371 16.23 23.47 -15.92
N GLU A 372 15.97 23.83 -14.67
CA GLU A 372 16.93 24.45 -13.76
C GLU A 372 16.96 23.66 -12.45
N LEU A 373 18.14 23.13 -12.08
CA LEU A 373 18.34 22.34 -10.86
C LEU A 373 19.61 22.81 -10.17
N ASP A 374 19.44 23.26 -8.93
CA ASP A 374 20.51 23.68 -8.03
C ASP A 374 20.53 22.72 -6.83
N ILE A 375 21.67 22.09 -6.52
CA ILE A 375 21.79 21.12 -5.40
C ILE A 375 23.14 21.14 -4.71
#